data_AF-A0A554IDI3-F1
#
_entry.id   AF-A0A554IDI3-F1
#
_cell.length_a   1.000
_cell.length_b   1.000
_cell.length_c   1.000
_cell.angle_alpha   90.00
_cell.angle_beta   90.00
_cell.angle_gamma   90.00
#
_symmetry.space_group_name_H-M   'P 1'
#
loop_
_entity.id
_entity.type
_entity.pdbx_description
1 polymer ?
#
loop_
_entity_poly.entity_id
_entity_poly.type
_entity_poly.pdbx_seq_one_letter_code
_entity_poly.pdbx_strand_id
1 'polypeptide(L)'
;MKKYLIALIIFILLLSSILVYKNNGLNFMLAALDPTFKILDYRDTTPPAVSEIKINYNNCAVTAILTATVTDSQTGVFLVTAKIGDKPPLTMNDEKIFPDEIAGDHIYSVSVPKSDYLSGSSISIYAIDKALPGNSQTYPASITFTPPDCGAPFVKDVNFNFNCATSVLTVSATITDDSGVGLATVVIEDASNNIKGTAIMNRQGNTSAYTTTINVWNYPQ
;
A
#
# COMPACT_ATOMS: atom_id res chain seq x y z
N MET A 1 -41.33 45.25 -42.24
CA MET A 1 -40.22 44.80 -41.35
C MET A 1 -40.70 44.30 -39.98
N LYS A 2 -41.58 45.00 -39.23
CA LYS A 2 -42.04 44.54 -37.90
C LYS A 2 -42.68 43.14 -37.83
N LYS A 3 -43.37 42.68 -38.88
CA LYS A 3 -44.03 41.35 -38.90
C LYS A 3 -43.03 40.17 -38.94
N TYR A 4 -41.87 40.34 -39.57
CA TYR A 4 -40.86 39.28 -39.67
C TYR A 4 -40.01 39.16 -38.41
N LEU A 5 -39.81 40.27 -37.68
CA LEU A 5 -39.09 40.27 -36.40
C LEU A 5 -39.86 39.52 -35.31
N ILE A 6 -41.18 39.67 -35.26
CA ILE A 6 -42.04 38.94 -34.31
C ILE A 6 -42.05 37.44 -34.62
N ALA A 7 -42.12 37.06 -35.91
CA ALA A 7 -42.06 35.66 -36.31
C ALA A 7 -40.71 34.99 -35.95
N LEU A 8 -39.59 35.72 -36.09
CA LEU A 8 -38.26 35.22 -35.75
C LEU A 8 -38.08 35.05 -34.23
N ILE A 9 -38.59 35.98 -33.42
CA ILE A 9 -38.53 35.88 -31.95
C ILE A 9 -39.39 34.71 -31.45
N ILE A 10 -40.58 34.49 -32.02
CA ILE A 10 -41.43 33.34 -31.71
C ILE A 10 -40.74 32.03 -32.10
N PHE A 11 -40.07 31.99 -33.26
CA PHE A 11 -39.33 30.81 -33.70
C PHE A 11 -38.13 30.48 -32.80
N ILE A 12 -37.38 31.49 -32.35
CA ILE A 12 -36.26 31.31 -31.42
C ILE A 12 -36.74 30.85 -30.04
N LEU A 13 -37.86 31.38 -29.55
CA LEU A 13 -38.48 30.95 -28.29
C LEU A 13 -39.04 29.52 -28.37
N LEU A 14 -39.58 29.11 -29.51
CA LEU A 14 -39.99 27.72 -29.75
C LEU A 14 -38.80 26.77 -29.82
N LEU A 15 -37.69 27.18 -30.46
CA LEU A 15 -36.47 26.36 -30.53
C LEU A 15 -35.79 26.19 -29.17
N SER A 16 -35.74 27.23 -28.34
CA SER A 16 -35.17 27.13 -26.99
C SER A 16 -36.04 26.28 -26.06
N SER A 17 -37.36 26.33 -26.23
CA SER A 17 -38.30 25.45 -25.50
C SER A 17 -38.10 23.98 -25.84
N ILE A 18 -37.85 23.65 -27.12
CA ILE A 18 -37.59 22.28 -27.59
C ILE A 18 -36.23 21.76 -27.09
N LEU A 19 -35.22 22.63 -26.96
CA LEU A 19 -33.89 22.23 -26.49
C LEU A 19 -33.87 21.98 -24.97
N VAL A 20 -34.63 22.75 -24.18
CA VAL A 20 -34.80 22.51 -22.73
C VAL A 20 -35.66 21.26 -22.49
N TYR A 21 -36.63 20.96 -23.37
CA TYR A 21 -37.45 19.74 -23.28
C TYR A 21 -36.67 18.46 -23.59
N LYS A 22 -35.57 18.53 -24.35
CA LYS A 22 -34.77 17.33 -24.70
C LYS A 22 -34.02 16.73 -23.52
N ASN A 23 -33.72 17.49 -22.46
CA ASN A 23 -33.02 16.97 -21.28
C ASN A 23 -33.94 16.52 -20.14
N ASN A 24 -35.17 17.07 -20.01
CA ASN A 24 -36.08 16.72 -18.90
C ASN A 24 -37.43 16.13 -19.34
N GLY A 25 -37.85 16.30 -20.61
CA GLY A 25 -39.18 15.93 -21.10
C GLY A 25 -39.25 14.62 -21.88
N LEU A 26 -38.12 14.05 -22.30
CA LEU A 26 -38.11 12.75 -22.99
C LEU A 26 -38.62 11.61 -22.09
N ASN A 27 -38.40 11.73 -20.78
CA ASN A 27 -38.89 10.77 -19.78
C ASN A 27 -40.42 10.84 -19.60
N PHE A 28 -41.03 12.02 -19.74
CA PHE A 28 -42.47 12.17 -19.50
C PHE A 28 -43.34 11.80 -20.72
N MET A 29 -42.86 11.98 -21.96
CA MET A 29 -43.67 11.70 -23.15
C MET A 29 -43.71 10.22 -23.58
N LEU A 30 -42.71 9.39 -23.22
CA LEU A 30 -42.75 7.97 -23.56
C LEU A 30 -43.72 7.16 -22.69
N ALA A 31 -43.91 7.55 -21.42
CA ALA A 31 -44.87 6.89 -20.52
C ALA A 31 -46.35 7.13 -20.90
N ALA A 32 -46.63 8.12 -21.74
CA ALA A 32 -47.99 8.46 -22.19
C ALA A 32 -48.45 7.68 -23.44
N LEU A 33 -47.52 7.05 -24.18
CA LEU A 33 -47.82 6.30 -25.41
C LEU A 33 -47.93 4.79 -25.19
N ASP A 34 -47.44 4.28 -24.06
CA ASP A 34 -47.59 2.88 -23.67
C ASP A 34 -47.58 2.78 -22.13
N PRO A 35 -48.70 2.41 -21.48
CA PRO A 35 -48.77 2.26 -20.02
C PRO A 35 -47.94 1.08 -19.50
N THR A 36 -47.36 0.26 -20.39
CA THR A 36 -46.37 -0.78 -20.06
C THR A 36 -44.91 -0.30 -20.23
N PHE A 37 -44.69 0.92 -20.73
CA PHE A 37 -43.37 1.54 -20.78
C PHE A 37 -42.93 1.91 -19.35
N LYS A 38 -42.28 0.96 -18.68
CA LYS A 38 -41.52 1.25 -17.48
C LYS A 38 -40.26 1.99 -17.90
N ILE A 39 -40.14 3.26 -17.51
CA ILE A 39 -38.82 3.85 -17.31
C ILE A 39 -38.18 2.96 -16.23
N LEU A 40 -37.24 2.12 -16.64
CA LEU A 40 -36.32 1.51 -15.70
C LEU A 40 -35.55 2.67 -15.08
N ASP A 41 -36.00 3.13 -13.92
CA ASP A 41 -35.22 3.99 -13.04
C ASP A 41 -34.06 3.10 -12.55
N TYR A 42 -33.03 2.97 -13.39
CA TYR A 42 -31.81 2.25 -13.09
C TYR A 42 -31.00 3.12 -12.14
N ARG A 43 -31.52 3.33 -10.93
CA ARG A 43 -30.75 3.88 -9.84
C ARG A 43 -29.91 2.75 -9.32
N ASP A 44 -28.61 2.85 -9.53
CA ASP A 44 -27.70 2.03 -8.77
C ASP A 44 -27.88 2.37 -7.29
N THR A 45 -28.21 1.35 -6.52
CA THR A 45 -28.29 1.43 -5.06
C THR A 45 -27.32 0.48 -4.38
N THR A 46 -26.53 -0.27 -5.14
CA THR A 46 -25.58 -1.24 -4.60
C THR A 46 -24.19 -0.62 -4.64
N PRO A 47 -23.65 -0.16 -3.50
CA PRO A 47 -22.32 0.45 -3.50
C PRO A 47 -21.24 -0.59 -3.86
N PRO A 48 -20.07 -0.11 -4.33
CA PRO A 48 -18.89 -0.95 -4.49
C PRO A 48 -18.50 -1.60 -3.16
N ALA A 49 -18.06 -2.85 -3.21
CA ALA A 49 -17.58 -3.61 -2.06
C ALA A 49 -16.07 -3.90 -2.19
N VAL A 50 -15.34 -3.70 -1.10
CA VAL A 50 -13.93 -4.11 -0.97
C VAL A 50 -13.88 -5.45 -0.24
N SER A 51 -13.33 -6.48 -0.88
CA SER A 51 -13.32 -7.85 -0.34
C SER A 51 -11.94 -8.31 0.14
N GLU A 52 -10.87 -7.79 -0.45
CA GLU A 52 -9.50 -8.14 -0.11
C GLU A 52 -8.57 -6.94 -0.24
N ILE A 53 -7.62 -6.82 0.69
CA ILE A 53 -6.50 -5.89 0.61
C ILE A 53 -5.22 -6.69 0.84
N LYS A 54 -4.29 -6.59 -0.11
CA LYS A 54 -2.99 -7.24 -0.05
C LYS A 54 -1.91 -6.23 -0.37
N ILE A 55 -0.80 -6.32 0.33
CA ILE A 55 0.40 -5.56 0.02
C ILE A 55 1.54 -6.54 -0.19
N ASN A 56 2.08 -6.54 -1.41
CA ASN A 56 3.15 -7.42 -1.83
C ASN A 56 4.47 -6.65 -1.76
N TYR A 57 5.42 -7.22 -1.03
CA TYR A 57 6.76 -6.70 -0.88
C TYR A 57 7.71 -7.55 -1.68
N ASN A 58 8.57 -6.91 -2.44
CA ASN A 58 9.80 -7.55 -2.85
C ASN A 58 10.85 -7.25 -1.78
N ASN A 59 11.50 -8.29 -1.22
CA ASN A 59 12.51 -8.22 -0.15
C ASN A 59 13.37 -6.94 -0.23
N CYS A 60 13.06 -5.95 0.61
CA CYS A 60 13.81 -4.69 0.71
C CYS A 60 13.76 -3.74 -0.48
N ALA A 61 12.84 -3.95 -1.42
CA ALA A 61 12.55 -2.98 -2.45
C ALA A 61 12.09 -1.64 -1.85
N VAL A 62 12.45 -0.55 -2.53
CA VAL A 62 12.01 0.81 -2.17
C VAL A 62 10.52 1.04 -2.43
N THR A 63 9.85 0.09 -3.07
CA THR A 63 8.44 0.12 -3.44
C THR A 63 7.75 -1.19 -3.09
N ALA A 64 6.50 -1.11 -2.66
CA ALA A 64 5.59 -2.22 -2.48
C ALA A 64 4.40 -2.08 -3.44
N ILE A 65 3.73 -3.19 -3.73
CA ILE A 65 2.52 -3.19 -4.56
C ILE A 65 1.33 -3.38 -3.62
N LEU A 66 0.49 -2.36 -3.49
CA LEU A 66 -0.79 -2.46 -2.81
C LEU A 66 -1.85 -2.87 -3.83
N THR A 67 -2.64 -3.88 -3.48
CA THR A 67 -3.75 -4.41 -4.28
C THR A 67 -5.02 -4.43 -3.45
N ALA A 68 -6.15 -4.20 -4.10
CA ALA A 68 -7.47 -4.33 -3.50
C ALA A 68 -8.46 -4.91 -4.50
N THR A 69 -9.25 -5.88 -4.08
CA THR A 69 -10.35 -6.42 -4.89
C THR A 69 -11.61 -5.60 -4.64
N VAL A 70 -12.09 -4.90 -5.67
CA VAL A 70 -13.22 -3.98 -5.58
C VAL A 70 -14.25 -4.31 -6.65
N THR A 71 -15.45 -4.68 -6.22
CA THR A 71 -16.54 -5.09 -7.12
C THR A 71 -17.77 -4.24 -6.91
N ASP A 72 -18.48 -3.95 -7.99
CA ASP A 72 -19.80 -3.35 -7.97
C ASP A 72 -20.68 -4.14 -8.93
N SER A 73 -21.77 -4.72 -8.42
CA SER A 73 -22.59 -5.67 -9.17
C SER A 73 -23.59 -5.02 -10.14
N GLN A 74 -23.74 -3.70 -10.11
CA GLN A 74 -24.78 -2.98 -10.86
C GLN A 74 -24.20 -2.05 -11.93
N THR A 75 -23.32 -1.10 -11.56
CA THR A 75 -22.79 -0.12 -12.54
C THR A 75 -21.28 -0.14 -12.69
N GLY A 76 -20.59 -0.87 -11.83
CA GLY A 76 -19.15 -0.92 -11.84
C GLY A 76 -18.52 0.21 -11.04
N VAL A 77 -17.20 0.21 -11.01
CA VAL A 77 -16.40 1.13 -10.20
C VAL A 77 -15.83 2.22 -11.08
N PHE A 78 -15.89 3.47 -10.62
CA PHE A 78 -15.34 4.63 -11.31
C PHE A 78 -13.93 4.99 -10.86
N LEU A 79 -13.68 4.99 -9.55
CA LEU A 79 -12.40 5.37 -8.97
C LEU A 79 -12.12 4.52 -7.73
N VAL A 80 -10.88 4.05 -7.61
CA VAL A 80 -10.38 3.42 -6.38
C VAL A 80 -9.18 4.21 -5.89
N THR A 81 -9.15 4.52 -4.59
CA THR A 81 -8.01 5.17 -3.95
C THR A 81 -7.60 4.46 -2.66
N ALA A 82 -6.32 4.52 -2.34
CA ALA A 82 -5.74 4.04 -1.09
C ALA A 82 -5.24 5.19 -0.24
N LYS A 83 -5.57 5.19 1.06
CA LYS A 83 -5.00 6.09 2.06
C LYS A 83 -4.10 5.30 3.00
N ILE A 84 -2.91 5.81 3.27
CA ILE A 84 -1.91 5.15 4.12
C ILE A 84 -1.52 6.10 5.25
N GLY A 85 -1.98 5.81 6.46
CA GLY A 85 -1.88 6.72 7.60
C GLY A 85 -2.40 8.12 7.24
N ASP A 86 -1.56 9.14 7.45
CA ASP A 86 -1.87 10.55 7.16
C ASP A 86 -1.39 11.03 5.78
N LYS A 87 -0.94 10.11 4.92
CA LYS A 87 -0.44 10.45 3.58
C LYS A 87 -1.59 10.83 2.63
N PRO A 88 -1.30 11.62 1.58
CA PRO A 88 -2.26 11.87 0.51
C PRO A 88 -2.77 10.56 -0.10
N PRO A 89 -4.07 10.48 -0.50
CA PRO A 89 -4.60 9.29 -1.16
C PRO A 89 -3.90 9.03 -2.49
N LEU A 90 -3.64 7.76 -2.77
CA LEU A 90 -3.09 7.27 -4.03
C LEU A 90 -4.21 6.71 -4.89
N THR A 91 -4.24 7.03 -6.17
CA THR A 91 -5.18 6.40 -7.12
C THR A 91 -4.68 4.99 -7.49
N MET A 92 -5.59 4.03 -7.51
CA MET A 92 -5.32 2.64 -7.89
C MET A 92 -5.95 2.34 -9.26
N ASN A 93 -5.29 1.51 -10.06
CA ASN A 93 -5.68 1.23 -11.45
C ASN A 93 -5.96 -0.26 -11.68
N ASP A 94 -6.90 -0.54 -12.58
CA ASP A 94 -7.31 -1.86 -13.09
C ASP A 94 -7.29 -1.79 -14.64
N GLU A 95 -6.16 -1.36 -15.20
CA GLU A 95 -6.03 -0.98 -16.62
C GLU A 95 -4.96 -1.78 -17.37
N LYS A 96 -4.48 -2.92 -16.84
CA LYS A 96 -3.33 -3.65 -17.42
C LYS A 96 -2.11 -2.73 -17.57
N ILE A 97 -1.88 -1.93 -16.55
CA ILE A 97 -0.71 -1.06 -16.42
C ILE A 97 -0.09 -1.43 -15.08
N PHE A 98 1.24 -1.58 -15.08
CA PHE A 98 1.98 -1.86 -13.84
C PHE A 98 1.51 -0.93 -12.71
N PRO A 99 1.15 -1.48 -11.54
CA PRO A 99 1.44 -2.86 -11.12
C PRO A 99 0.40 -3.93 -11.45
N ASP A 100 -0.67 -3.61 -12.18
CA ASP A 100 -1.69 -4.58 -12.60
C ASP A 100 -1.39 -5.11 -14.02
N GLU A 101 -1.44 -6.44 -14.17
CA GLU A 101 -1.15 -7.16 -15.42
C GLU A 101 -2.42 -7.63 -16.15
N ILE A 102 -3.60 -7.50 -15.54
CA ILE A 102 -4.88 -8.01 -16.06
C ILE A 102 -5.99 -6.96 -15.89
N ALA A 103 -6.23 -6.16 -16.92
CA ALA A 103 -7.35 -5.21 -16.92
C ALA A 103 -8.72 -5.92 -16.80
N GLY A 104 -9.58 -5.35 -15.96
CA GLY A 104 -10.97 -5.74 -15.75
C GLY A 104 -11.14 -6.97 -14.87
N ASP A 105 -10.11 -7.38 -14.13
CA ASP A 105 -10.21 -8.48 -13.15
C ASP A 105 -10.73 -8.02 -11.78
N HIS A 106 -11.04 -6.72 -11.65
CA HIS A 106 -11.49 -6.07 -10.42
C HIS A 106 -10.42 -6.00 -9.32
N ILE A 107 -9.15 -6.23 -9.67
CA ILE A 107 -7.99 -6.08 -8.78
C ILE A 107 -7.31 -4.76 -9.11
N TYR A 108 -7.59 -3.77 -8.29
CA TYR A 108 -6.96 -2.46 -8.40
C TYR A 108 -5.59 -2.52 -7.74
N SER A 109 -4.60 -1.88 -8.35
CA SER A 109 -3.24 -1.86 -7.81
C SER A 109 -2.58 -0.48 -7.87
N VAL A 110 -1.63 -0.26 -6.97
CA VAL A 110 -0.77 0.94 -6.96
C VAL A 110 0.60 0.63 -6.35
N SER A 111 1.64 1.27 -6.89
CA SER A 111 2.97 1.26 -6.27
C SER A 111 3.03 2.26 -5.13
N VAL A 112 3.44 1.79 -3.95
CA VAL A 112 3.63 2.61 -2.76
C VAL A 112 5.12 2.70 -2.46
N PRO A 113 5.69 3.89 -2.19
CA PRO A 113 7.08 4.01 -1.77
C PRO A 113 7.26 3.64 -0.30
N LYS A 114 8.42 3.06 0.06
CA LYS A 114 8.76 2.61 1.43
C LYS A 114 8.62 3.69 2.49
N SER A 115 8.82 4.95 2.12
CA SER A 115 8.62 6.10 3.01
C SER A 115 7.17 6.34 3.45
N ASP A 116 6.20 5.75 2.75
CA ASP A 116 4.78 5.99 3.00
C ASP A 116 4.10 4.85 3.75
N TYR A 117 4.69 3.66 3.75
CA TYR A 117 4.25 2.52 4.56
C TYR A 117 5.30 2.20 5.63
N LEU A 118 5.07 2.63 6.88
CA LEU A 118 5.94 2.40 8.02
C LEU A 118 5.27 1.43 9.00
N SER A 119 6.05 0.68 9.79
CA SER A 119 5.48 -0.26 10.77
C SER A 119 4.38 0.39 11.60
N GLY A 120 3.20 -0.23 11.66
CA GLY A 120 2.02 0.31 12.33
C GLY A 120 1.13 1.23 11.49
N SER A 121 1.51 1.59 10.26
CA SER A 121 0.63 2.32 9.33
C SER A 121 -0.67 1.56 9.10
N SER A 122 -1.78 2.28 9.09
CA SER A 122 -3.08 1.78 8.63
C SER A 122 -3.23 2.05 7.13
N ILE A 123 -3.84 1.10 6.43
CA ILE A 123 -4.25 1.26 5.04
C ILE A 123 -5.78 1.33 5.00
N SER A 124 -6.36 2.15 4.14
CA SER A 124 -7.80 2.23 3.89
C SER A 124 -8.07 2.40 2.41
N ILE A 125 -9.05 1.66 1.89
CA ILE A 125 -9.44 1.70 0.48
C ILE A 125 -10.78 2.42 0.35
N TYR A 126 -10.88 3.27 -0.67
CA TYR A 126 -12.07 4.02 -1.01
C TYR A 126 -12.42 3.74 -2.46
N ALA A 127 -13.69 3.41 -2.71
CA ALA A 127 -14.20 3.17 -4.05
C ALA A 127 -15.39 4.12 -4.32
N ILE A 128 -15.48 4.61 -5.55
CA ILE A 128 -16.57 5.46 -6.02
C ILE A 128 -17.34 4.69 -7.09
N ASP A 129 -18.65 4.62 -6.88
CA ASP A 129 -19.66 4.07 -7.80
C ASP A 129 -19.69 4.85 -9.13
N LYS A 130 -19.90 4.15 -10.25
CA LYS A 130 -19.92 4.75 -11.59
C LYS A 130 -21.19 5.51 -11.93
N ALA A 131 -22.35 5.09 -11.46
CA ALA A 131 -23.60 5.81 -11.67
C ALA A 131 -23.77 7.01 -10.73
N LEU A 132 -23.09 7.04 -9.59
CA LEU A 132 -23.19 8.15 -8.63
C LEU A 132 -21.81 8.69 -8.24
N PRO A 133 -21.13 9.46 -9.12
CA PRO A 133 -19.91 10.15 -8.77
C PRO A 133 -20.21 11.17 -7.65
N GLY A 134 -19.90 10.79 -6.40
CA GLY A 134 -20.21 11.58 -5.20
C GLY A 134 -20.79 10.79 -4.03
N ASN A 135 -21.40 9.61 -4.27
CA ASN A 135 -21.74 8.66 -3.22
C ASN A 135 -20.54 7.75 -2.94
N SER A 136 -19.47 8.34 -2.41
CA SER A 136 -18.30 7.59 -1.95
C SER A 136 -18.67 6.80 -0.70
N GLN A 137 -18.87 5.50 -0.81
CA GLN A 137 -18.91 4.65 0.37
C GLN A 137 -17.49 4.19 0.71
N THR A 138 -17.03 4.65 1.86
CA THR A 138 -15.73 4.29 2.45
C THR A 138 -15.88 2.91 3.08
N TYR A 139 -15.12 1.92 2.62
CA TYR A 139 -15.04 0.62 3.28
C TYR A 139 -13.64 0.43 3.82
N PRO A 140 -13.39 0.87 5.07
CA PRO A 140 -12.07 0.74 5.66
C PRO A 140 -11.88 -0.72 6.06
N ALA A 141 -11.23 -1.51 5.21
CA ALA A 141 -10.46 -2.64 5.69
C ALA A 141 -9.07 -2.09 6.06
N SER A 142 -8.72 -2.20 7.34
CA SER A 142 -7.40 -1.80 7.84
C SER A 142 -6.57 -3.04 8.11
N ILE A 143 -5.36 -3.01 7.59
CA ILE A 143 -4.31 -3.96 7.95
C ILE A 143 -3.23 -3.20 8.70
N THR A 144 -2.67 -3.83 9.74
CA THR A 144 -1.49 -3.31 10.43
C THR A 144 -0.26 -3.86 9.74
N PHE A 145 0.62 -2.97 9.33
CA PHE A 145 1.80 -3.31 8.55
C PHE A 145 3.02 -3.59 9.44
N THR A 146 3.82 -4.61 9.10
CA THR A 146 5.17 -4.84 9.66
C THR A 146 6.16 -5.05 8.50
N PRO A 147 7.06 -4.10 8.22
CA PRO A 147 8.05 -4.23 7.15
C PRO A 147 8.97 -5.42 7.38
N PRO A 148 9.46 -6.09 6.31
CA PRO A 148 10.64 -6.93 6.44
C PRO A 148 11.83 -6.06 6.89
N ASP A 149 12.63 -6.61 7.79
CA ASP A 149 13.90 -6.01 8.17
C ASP A 149 14.88 -6.07 7.00
N CYS A 150 15.53 -4.94 6.74
CA CYS A 150 16.43 -4.71 5.62
C CYS A 150 17.73 -4.06 6.06
N GLY A 151 17.84 -3.68 7.33
CA GLY A 151 19.11 -3.26 7.92
C GLY A 151 20.00 -4.49 8.06
N ALA A 152 21.26 -4.35 7.66
CA ALA A 152 22.27 -5.28 8.13
C ALA A 152 22.75 -4.77 9.51
N PRO A 153 22.95 -5.67 10.48
CA PRO A 153 23.57 -5.29 11.73
C PRO A 153 24.93 -4.64 11.50
N PHE A 154 25.20 -3.58 12.23
CA PHE A 154 26.44 -2.81 12.16
C PHE A 154 27.26 -3.01 13.44
N VAL A 155 28.52 -3.42 13.29
CA VAL A 155 29.48 -3.49 14.39
C VAL A 155 30.14 -2.12 14.54
N LYS A 156 29.82 -1.43 15.63
CA LYS A 156 30.30 -0.07 15.90
C LYS A 156 31.69 -0.06 16.53
N ASP A 157 31.83 -0.82 17.60
CA ASP A 157 33.05 -0.86 18.41
C ASP A 157 33.36 -2.31 18.78
N VAL A 158 34.65 -2.67 18.82
CA VAL A 158 35.12 -3.97 19.29
C VAL A 158 36.27 -3.73 20.26
N ASN A 159 36.23 -4.40 21.40
CA ASN A 159 37.27 -4.34 22.42
C ASN A 159 37.69 -5.76 22.82
N PHE A 160 39.00 -5.92 23.01
CA PHE A 160 39.64 -7.17 23.34
C PHE A 160 40.42 -6.99 24.64
N ASN A 161 40.19 -7.87 25.60
CA ASN A 161 40.96 -7.89 26.84
C ASN A 161 41.51 -9.29 27.08
N PHE A 162 42.84 -9.42 26.97
CA PHE A 162 43.51 -10.71 27.15
C PHE A 162 44.18 -10.78 28.53
N ASN A 163 43.80 -11.78 29.32
CA ASN A 163 44.46 -12.10 30.57
C ASN A 163 45.51 -13.19 30.36
N CYS A 164 46.78 -12.79 30.31
CA CYS A 164 47.90 -13.71 30.12
C CYS A 164 48.05 -14.75 31.24
N ALA A 165 47.65 -14.43 32.47
CA ALA A 165 47.79 -15.34 33.60
C ALA A 165 46.80 -16.52 33.54
N THR A 166 45.63 -16.30 32.94
CA THR A 166 44.57 -17.33 32.82
C THR A 166 44.38 -17.82 31.39
N SER A 167 45.07 -17.21 30.41
CA SER A 167 44.90 -17.50 28.99
C SER A 167 43.44 -17.34 28.53
N VAL A 168 42.78 -16.32 29.05
CA VAL A 168 41.39 -15.99 28.76
C VAL A 168 41.33 -14.69 27.98
N LEU A 169 40.70 -14.73 26.81
CA LEU A 169 40.34 -13.56 26.01
C LEU A 169 38.88 -13.22 26.25
N THR A 170 38.62 -12.01 26.70
CA THR A 170 37.27 -11.44 26.70
C THR A 170 37.11 -10.56 25.46
N VAL A 171 36.11 -10.85 24.65
CA VAL A 171 35.74 -10.05 23.49
C VAL A 171 34.42 -9.38 23.79
N SER A 172 34.38 -8.06 23.64
CA SER A 172 33.16 -7.28 23.72
C SER A 172 32.97 -6.45 22.46
N ALA A 173 31.75 -6.34 21.97
CA ALA A 173 31.42 -5.53 20.82
C ALA A 173 30.11 -4.76 21.04
N THR A 174 30.02 -3.58 20.44
CA THR A 174 28.75 -2.84 20.32
C THR A 174 28.20 -3.11 18.93
N ILE A 175 27.07 -3.82 18.86
CA ILE A 175 26.41 -4.20 17.60
C ILE A 175 25.00 -3.61 17.60
N THR A 176 24.69 -2.83 16.58
CA THR A 176 23.42 -2.12 16.43
C THR A 176 22.70 -2.58 15.18
N ASP A 177 21.39 -2.70 15.27
CA ASP A 177 20.50 -2.99 14.15
C ASP A 177 19.14 -2.33 14.45
N ASP A 178 18.39 -1.92 13.43
CA ASP A 178 17.12 -1.22 13.60
C ASP A 178 15.97 -2.16 14.00
N SER A 179 16.05 -3.45 13.67
CA SER A 179 15.10 -4.47 14.13
C SER A 179 15.63 -5.28 15.32
N GLY A 180 16.95 -5.29 15.49
CA GLY A 180 17.65 -5.96 16.58
C GLY A 180 18.54 -7.09 16.08
N VAL A 181 19.57 -7.42 16.85
CA VAL A 181 20.55 -8.44 16.44
C VAL A 181 20.10 -9.81 16.94
N GLY A 182 19.78 -10.73 16.03
CA GLY A 182 19.38 -12.09 16.37
C GLY A 182 20.52 -12.98 16.87
N LEU A 183 21.73 -12.82 16.29
CA LEU A 183 22.91 -13.58 16.66
C LEU A 183 24.17 -12.73 16.47
N ALA A 184 25.06 -12.78 17.45
CA ALA A 184 26.40 -12.21 17.36
C ALA A 184 27.42 -13.33 17.61
N THR A 185 28.39 -13.47 16.70
CA THR A 185 29.46 -14.46 16.81
C THR A 185 30.80 -13.78 16.62
N VAL A 186 31.77 -14.17 17.42
CA VAL A 186 33.18 -13.87 17.16
C VAL A 186 33.84 -15.10 16.56
N VAL A 187 34.63 -14.87 15.51
CA VAL A 187 35.46 -15.86 14.85
C VAL A 187 36.91 -15.56 15.19
N ILE A 188 37.66 -16.58 15.59
CA ILE A 188 39.09 -16.51 15.84
C ILE A 188 39.78 -17.17 14.65
N GLU A 189 40.63 -16.41 13.98
CA GLU A 189 41.41 -16.84 12.83
C GLU A 189 42.90 -16.74 13.14
N ASP A 190 43.70 -17.57 12.47
CA ASP A 190 45.16 -17.38 12.46
C ASP A 190 45.59 -16.33 11.43
N ALA A 191 46.89 -16.05 11.37
CA ALA A 191 47.47 -15.10 10.42
C ALA A 191 47.31 -15.51 8.93
N SER A 192 46.86 -16.74 8.66
CA SER A 192 46.57 -17.25 7.32
C SER A 192 45.06 -17.31 7.04
N ASN A 193 44.23 -16.69 7.87
CA ASN A 193 42.77 -16.67 7.81
C ASN A 193 42.12 -18.06 7.99
N ASN A 194 42.79 -19.02 8.64
CA ASN A 194 42.14 -20.28 9.00
C ASN A 194 41.35 -20.09 10.29
N ILE A 195 40.06 -20.46 10.28
CA ILE A 195 39.22 -20.44 11.46
C ILE A 195 39.73 -21.46 12.47
N LYS A 196 40.23 -20.97 13.60
CA LYS A 196 40.58 -21.78 14.76
C LYS A 196 39.37 -22.00 15.65
N GLY A 197 38.47 -21.00 15.72
CA GLY A 197 37.39 -21.00 16.68
C GLY A 197 36.22 -20.10 16.37
N THR A 198 35.06 -20.45 16.92
CA THR A 198 33.88 -19.58 16.96
C THR A 198 33.29 -19.58 18.36
N ALA A 199 32.79 -18.43 18.79
CA ALA A 199 32.06 -18.30 20.04
C ALA A 199 30.85 -17.38 19.84
N ILE A 200 29.72 -17.76 20.42
CA ILE A 200 28.53 -16.91 20.46
C ILE A 200 28.76 -15.83 21.51
N MET A 201 28.40 -14.60 21.16
CA MET A 201 28.43 -13.45 22.05
C MET A 201 27.04 -13.24 22.64
N ASN A 202 26.99 -13.10 23.96
CA ASN A 202 25.75 -12.90 24.70
C ASN A 202 25.43 -11.41 24.80
N ARG A 203 24.22 -11.04 24.40
CA ARG A 203 23.70 -9.68 24.59
C ARG A 203 23.65 -9.34 26.07
N GLN A 204 24.14 -8.16 26.44
CA GLN A 204 24.17 -7.67 27.81
C GLN A 204 22.88 -6.90 28.12
N GLY A 205 21.91 -7.60 28.70
CA GLY A 205 20.59 -7.05 29.00
C GLY A 205 19.89 -6.48 27.76
N ASN A 206 19.28 -5.30 27.89
CA ASN A 206 18.60 -4.61 26.79
C ASN A 206 19.51 -3.66 25.99
N THR A 207 20.84 -3.78 26.13
CA THR A 207 21.79 -2.89 25.44
C THR A 207 22.21 -3.42 24.07
N SER A 208 22.96 -2.63 23.32
CA SER A 208 23.65 -3.04 22.09
C SER A 208 25.02 -3.70 22.34
N ALA A 209 25.37 -3.95 23.60
CA ALA A 209 26.64 -4.58 23.96
C ALA A 209 26.52 -6.10 23.97
N TYR A 210 27.50 -6.76 23.35
CA TYR A 210 27.66 -8.21 23.28
C TYR A 210 29.00 -8.58 23.89
N THR A 211 29.05 -9.64 24.68
CA THR A 211 30.31 -10.11 25.27
C THR A 211 30.43 -11.63 25.21
N THR A 212 31.66 -12.12 25.12
CA THR A 212 31.98 -13.52 25.32
C THR A 212 33.38 -13.67 25.91
N THR A 213 33.60 -14.79 26.56
CA THR A 213 34.87 -15.13 27.19
C THR A 213 35.35 -16.45 26.62
N ILE A 214 36.59 -16.45 26.13
CA ILE A 214 37.15 -17.52 25.34
C ILE A 214 38.46 -17.96 26.00
N ASN A 215 38.59 -19.25 26.29
CA ASN A 215 39.87 -19.80 26.69
C ASN A 215 40.70 -20.06 25.43
N VAL A 216 41.75 -19.27 25.22
CA VAL A 216 42.50 -19.29 23.95
C VAL A 216 43.40 -20.52 23.82
N TRP A 217 43.72 -21.23 24.91
CA TRP A 217 44.48 -22.48 24.84
C TRP A 217 43.71 -23.61 24.16
N ASN A 218 42.39 -23.51 24.08
CA ASN A 218 41.58 -24.48 23.35
C ASN A 218 41.64 -24.28 21.83
N TYR A 219 42.29 -23.22 21.35
CA TYR A 219 42.45 -22.92 19.94
C TYR A 219 43.89 -23.17 19.53
N PRO A 220 44.16 -24.16 18.67
CA PRO A 220 45.52 -24.49 18.28
C PRO A 220 46.16 -23.32 17.55
N GLN A 221 47.44 -23.06 17.85
CA GLN A 221 48.22 -22.01 17.18
C GLN A 221 48.35 -22.26 15.68
#